data_AF-A0A849Z5X9-F1
#
_entry.id   AF-A0A849Z5X9-F1
#
_cell.length_a   1.000
_cell.length_b   1.000
_cell.length_c   1.000
_cell.angle_alpha   90.00
_cell.angle_beta   90.00
_cell.angle_gamma   90.00
#
_symmetry.space_group_name_H-M   'P 1'
#
loop_
_entity.id
_entity.type
_entity.pdbx_description
1 polymer ?
#
loop_
_entity_poly.entity_id
_entity_poly.type
_entity_poly.pdbx_seq_one_letter_code
_entity_poly.pdbx_strand_id
1 'polypeptide(L)'
;MPSAPPAGPPLLVRPPMGARRSGDDLITDLFEACSDLSFLSDTLDGADFVLALILDSIPSTIALCSFFDINTRELVVVRQGVTPAFSSLPNALGTRATEFAPLIARSMRAGRSLVLGSGDLGALGDDPRWRMIGISPQSVITTGVVASGRYLGLIEVADPIDGAPFTESDGHALTYIGQQFSEYLAQREIDLSSERILRPKLAQARRN
;
A
#
# COMPACT_ATOMS: atom_id res chain seq x y z
N MET A 1 -14.52 -25.39 -5.60
CA MET A 1 -13.43 -25.01 -6.51
C MET A 1 -12.80 -23.75 -5.94
N PRO A 2 -11.50 -23.72 -5.56
CA PRO A 2 -10.87 -22.44 -5.27
C PRO A 2 -10.88 -21.59 -6.54
N SER A 3 -11.42 -20.38 -6.45
CA SER A 3 -11.44 -19.41 -7.53
C SER A 3 -10.02 -19.14 -8.01
N ALA A 4 -9.83 -19.05 -9.33
CA ALA A 4 -8.55 -18.65 -9.92
C ALA A 4 -8.03 -17.36 -9.26
N PRO A 5 -6.70 -17.21 -9.07
CA PRO A 5 -6.15 -16.02 -8.46
C PRO A 5 -6.54 -14.78 -9.28
N PRO A 6 -6.85 -13.66 -8.60
CA PRO A 6 -7.22 -12.41 -9.26
C PRO A 6 -6.10 -11.96 -10.21
N ALA A 7 -6.40 -11.99 -11.51
CA ALA A 7 -5.43 -11.74 -12.56
C ALA A 7 -5.38 -10.25 -12.94
N GLY A 8 -4.43 -9.53 -12.33
CA GLY A 8 -3.86 -8.27 -12.82
C GLY A 8 -2.37 -8.27 -12.49
N PRO A 9 -1.48 -7.68 -13.32
CA PRO A 9 -0.06 -7.60 -12.97
C PRO A 9 0.15 -6.65 -11.77
N PRO A 10 1.10 -6.92 -10.86
CA PRO A 10 1.49 -5.93 -9.86
C PRO A 10 2.14 -4.72 -10.52
N LEU A 11 2.10 -3.57 -9.84
CA LEU A 11 2.87 -2.40 -10.23
C LEU A 11 4.36 -2.67 -10.02
N LEU A 12 5.13 -2.68 -11.10
CA LEU A 12 6.59 -2.82 -11.03
C LEU A 12 7.23 -1.45 -10.87
N VAL A 13 7.90 -1.23 -9.74
CA VAL A 13 8.59 0.02 -9.42
C VAL A 13 10.08 -0.24 -9.32
N ARG A 14 10.89 0.43 -10.15
CA ARG A 14 12.35 0.32 -10.05
C ARG A 14 12.81 1.17 -8.87
N PRO A 15 13.43 0.58 -7.83
CA PRO A 15 13.90 1.36 -6.70
C PRO A 15 15.06 2.26 -7.13
N PRO A 16 15.24 3.43 -6.49
CA PRO A 16 16.39 4.29 -6.73
C PRO A 16 17.69 3.57 -6.32
N MET A 17 18.78 3.92 -7.00
CA MET A 17 20.10 3.44 -6.63
C MET A 17 20.63 4.24 -5.43
N GLY A 18 21.01 3.55 -4.36
CA GLY A 18 21.69 4.17 -3.20
C GLY A 18 21.03 3.83 -1.87
N ALA A 19 21.45 4.55 -0.83
CA ALA A 19 20.89 4.41 0.50
C ALA A 19 19.45 4.96 0.56
N ARG A 20 18.64 4.40 1.45
CA ARG A 20 17.30 4.91 1.75
C ARG A 20 17.38 6.36 2.20
N ARG A 21 16.52 7.21 1.65
CA ARG A 21 16.40 8.62 2.08
C ARG A 21 15.81 8.67 3.49
N SER A 22 16.16 9.70 4.25
CA SER A 22 15.65 9.89 5.62
C SER A 22 15.70 11.37 6.00
N GLY A 23 15.02 11.74 7.09
CA GLY A 23 15.04 13.10 7.62
C GLY A 23 14.30 14.12 6.75
N ASP A 24 14.73 15.38 6.84
CA ASP A 24 14.03 16.54 6.26
C ASP A 24 14.03 16.55 4.72
N ASP A 25 15.08 16.02 4.09
CA ASP A 25 15.18 15.90 2.63
C ASP A 25 14.07 14.99 2.09
N LEU A 26 13.84 13.85 2.76
CA LEU A 26 12.76 12.93 2.39
C LEU A 26 11.39 13.60 2.49
N ILE A 27 11.13 14.35 3.57
CA ILE A 27 9.83 15.01 3.75
C ILE A 27 9.61 16.09 2.70
N THR A 28 10.66 16.84 2.34
CA THR A 28 10.58 17.87 1.30
C THR A 28 10.24 17.26 -0.06
N ASP A 29 10.93 16.19 -0.46
CA ASP A 29 10.67 15.47 -1.70
C ASP A 29 9.23 14.91 -1.74
N LEU A 30 8.77 14.35 -0.61
CA LEU A 30 7.41 13.82 -0.50
C LEU A 30 6.34 14.91 -0.62
N PHE A 31 6.60 16.10 -0.07
CA PHE A 31 5.68 17.23 -0.18
C PHE A 31 5.49 17.65 -1.63
N GLU A 32 6.59 17.81 -2.37
CA GLU A 32 6.55 18.15 -3.79
C GLU A 32 5.84 17.07 -4.60
N ALA A 33 6.20 15.80 -4.39
CA ALA A 33 5.59 14.68 -5.11
C ALA A 33 4.09 14.54 -4.81
N CYS A 34 3.66 14.65 -3.55
CA CYS A 34 2.24 14.50 -3.21
C CYS A 34 1.34 15.58 -3.84
N SER A 35 1.88 16.74 -4.23
CA SER A 35 1.10 17.76 -4.94
C SER A 35 0.53 17.26 -6.28
N ASP A 36 1.20 16.29 -6.91
CA ASP A 36 0.78 15.69 -8.18
C ASP A 36 -0.54 14.89 -8.07
N LEU A 37 -0.89 14.43 -6.86
CA LEU A 37 -2.16 13.73 -6.61
C LEU A 37 -3.36 14.57 -7.06
N SER A 38 -3.28 15.90 -6.92
CA SER A 38 -4.38 16.81 -7.26
C SER A 38 -4.77 16.76 -8.74
N PHE A 39 -3.85 16.37 -9.63
CA PHE A 39 -4.10 16.26 -11.07
C PHE A 39 -4.69 14.91 -11.49
N LEU A 40 -4.70 13.92 -10.60
CA LEU A 40 -5.25 12.60 -10.89
C LEU A 40 -6.78 12.60 -10.75
N SER A 41 -7.45 12.06 -11.75
CA SER A 41 -8.92 12.00 -11.78
C SER A 41 -9.47 10.67 -11.23
N ASP A 42 -8.65 9.62 -11.25
CA ASP A 42 -9.04 8.25 -10.89
C ASP A 42 -8.41 7.82 -9.56
N THR A 43 -9.22 7.31 -8.64
CA THR A 43 -8.75 6.85 -7.32
C THR A 43 -7.74 5.71 -7.44
N LEU A 44 -7.89 4.84 -8.44
CA LEU A 44 -6.93 3.77 -8.71
C LEU A 44 -5.61 4.29 -9.29
N ASP A 45 -5.64 5.37 -10.07
CA ASP A 45 -4.42 6.06 -10.51
C ASP A 45 -3.68 6.69 -9.34
N GLY A 46 -4.43 7.28 -8.39
CA GLY A 46 -3.87 7.79 -7.14
C GLY A 46 -3.22 6.68 -6.31
N ALA A 47 -3.85 5.51 -6.19
CA ALA A 47 -3.27 4.37 -5.50
C ALA A 47 -1.96 3.89 -6.17
N ASP A 48 -1.93 3.81 -7.50
CA ASP A 48 -0.70 3.47 -8.23
C ASP A 48 0.41 4.51 -8.01
N PHE A 49 0.07 5.79 -8.06
CA PHE A 49 1.01 6.87 -7.78
C PHE A 49 1.60 6.77 -6.38
N VAL A 50 0.74 6.58 -5.37
CA VAL A 50 1.17 6.46 -3.97
C VAL A 50 2.08 5.25 -3.77
N LEU A 51 1.74 4.09 -4.33
CA LEU A 51 2.62 2.91 -4.21
C LEU A 51 3.95 3.11 -4.95
N ALA A 52 3.96 3.78 -6.10
CA ALA A 52 5.19 4.14 -6.79
C ALA A 52 6.06 5.08 -5.94
N LEU A 53 5.46 6.13 -5.37
CA LEU A 53 6.15 7.08 -4.51
C LEU A 53 6.72 6.42 -3.26
N ILE A 54 5.95 5.53 -2.62
CA ILE A 54 6.39 4.76 -1.46
C ILE A 54 7.59 3.88 -1.81
N LEU A 55 7.53 3.11 -2.89
CA LEU A 55 8.61 2.19 -3.27
C LEU A 55 9.84 2.91 -3.83
N ASP A 56 9.69 4.13 -4.33
CA ASP A 56 10.82 5.01 -4.66
C ASP A 56 11.46 5.58 -3.37
N SER A 57 10.66 6.09 -2.45
CA SER A 57 11.14 6.77 -1.24
C SER A 57 11.65 5.81 -0.17
N ILE A 58 10.97 4.67 -0.02
CA ILE A 58 11.19 3.63 0.98
C ILE A 58 11.27 2.28 0.26
N PRO A 59 12.41 1.98 -0.41
CA PRO A 59 12.54 0.78 -1.23
C PRO A 59 12.27 -0.50 -0.45
N SER A 60 11.20 -1.20 -0.82
CA SER A 60 10.66 -2.33 -0.07
C SER A 60 10.29 -3.49 -0.98
N THR A 61 10.12 -4.68 -0.39
CA THR A 61 9.78 -5.90 -1.12
C THR A 61 8.41 -5.78 -1.78
N ILE A 62 7.43 -5.30 -1.01
CA ILE A 62 6.04 -5.16 -1.45
C ILE A 62 5.36 -4.01 -0.71
N ALA A 63 4.45 -3.33 -1.41
CA ALA A 63 3.51 -2.39 -0.83
C ALA A 63 2.08 -2.71 -1.31
N LEU A 64 1.12 -2.65 -0.40
CA LEU A 64 -0.30 -2.87 -0.66
C LEU A 64 -1.07 -1.58 -0.40
N CYS A 65 -1.99 -1.25 -1.29
CA CYS A 65 -3.00 -0.22 -1.06
C CYS A 65 -4.36 -0.90 -1.08
N SER A 66 -5.12 -0.71 -0.01
CA SER A 66 -6.47 -1.22 0.14
C SER A 66 -7.47 -0.08 0.30
N PHE A 67 -8.65 -0.22 -0.28
CA PHE A 67 -9.76 0.72 -0.09
C PHE A 67 -10.84 0.11 0.82
N PHE A 68 -11.51 0.97 1.58
CA PHE A 68 -12.55 0.56 2.52
C PHE A 68 -13.92 0.42 1.83
N ASP A 69 -14.49 -0.77 1.88
CA ASP A 69 -15.87 -1.07 1.49
C ASP A 69 -16.79 -0.83 2.69
N ILE A 70 -17.49 0.31 2.70
CA ILE A 70 -18.39 0.66 3.80
C ILE A 70 -19.56 -0.31 3.95
N ASN A 71 -19.98 -0.96 2.87
CA ASN A 71 -21.16 -1.83 2.89
C ASN A 71 -20.85 -3.16 3.58
N THR A 72 -19.64 -3.69 3.38
CA THR A 72 -19.22 -4.97 3.98
C THR A 72 -18.30 -4.80 5.19
N ARG A 73 -17.81 -3.59 5.45
CA ARG A 73 -16.85 -3.27 6.52
C ARG A 73 -15.52 -4.03 6.34
N GLU A 74 -15.05 -4.07 5.10
CA GLU A 74 -13.83 -4.77 4.70
C GLU A 74 -12.88 -3.84 3.95
N LEU A 75 -11.59 -4.18 4.00
CA LEU A 75 -10.56 -3.60 3.16
C LEU A 75 -10.39 -4.51 1.96
N VAL A 76 -10.44 -3.92 0.76
CA VAL A 76 -10.20 -4.62 -0.51
C VAL A 76 -8.85 -4.15 -1.04
N VAL A 77 -7.92 -5.07 -1.30
CA VAL A 77 -6.63 -4.73 -1.91
C VAL A 77 -6.88 -4.25 -3.33
N VAL A 78 -6.63 -2.97 -3.61
CA VAL A 78 -6.87 -2.37 -4.93
C VAL A 78 -5.62 -2.23 -5.75
N ARG A 79 -4.45 -2.13 -5.10
CA ARG A 79 -3.13 -2.10 -5.75
C ARG A 79 -2.09 -2.86 -4.93
N GLN A 80 -1.15 -3.47 -5.66
CA GLN A 80 0.04 -4.13 -5.13
C GLN A 80 1.24 -3.65 -5.95
N GLY A 81 2.23 -3.07 -5.27
CA GLY A 81 3.50 -2.66 -5.85
C GLY A 81 4.63 -3.55 -5.38
N VAL A 82 5.57 -3.88 -6.27
CA VAL A 82 6.77 -4.66 -5.96
C VAL A 82 7.97 -4.11 -6.73
N THR A 83 9.18 -4.35 -6.22
CA THR A 83 10.41 -4.12 -7.00
C THR A 83 10.68 -5.28 -7.96
N PRO A 84 11.46 -5.10 -9.05
CA PRO A 84 11.65 -6.14 -10.07
C PRO A 84 12.17 -7.48 -9.55
N ALA A 85 12.95 -7.47 -8.46
CA ALA A 85 13.44 -8.68 -7.82
C ALA A 85 12.31 -9.58 -7.27
N PHE A 86 11.12 -9.01 -7.03
CA PHE A 86 9.96 -9.67 -6.45
C PHE A 86 8.76 -9.71 -7.40
N SER A 87 8.99 -9.55 -8.72
CA SER A 87 7.91 -9.55 -9.73
C SER A 87 7.16 -10.87 -9.84
N SER A 88 7.72 -11.97 -9.30
CA SER A 88 7.09 -13.29 -9.28
C SER A 88 6.20 -13.53 -8.06
N LEU A 89 6.09 -12.57 -7.13
CA LEU A 89 5.20 -12.72 -5.98
C LEU A 89 3.74 -12.85 -6.47
N PRO A 90 2.96 -13.78 -5.87
CA PRO A 90 1.53 -13.85 -6.07
C PRO A 90 0.84 -12.50 -5.83
N ASN A 91 -0.28 -12.30 -6.53
CA ASN A 91 -1.05 -11.08 -6.42
C ASN A 91 -2.21 -11.21 -5.42
N ALA A 92 -2.34 -10.25 -4.51
CA ALA A 92 -3.43 -10.11 -3.56
C ALA A 92 -4.56 -9.16 -4.03
N LEU A 93 -4.54 -8.63 -5.26
CA LEU A 93 -5.59 -7.73 -5.79
C LEU A 93 -6.99 -8.31 -5.59
N GLY A 94 -7.94 -7.51 -5.12
CA GLY A 94 -9.32 -7.94 -4.87
C GLY A 94 -9.50 -8.85 -3.65
N THR A 95 -8.42 -9.30 -3.00
CA THR A 95 -8.54 -10.00 -1.70
C THR A 95 -9.09 -9.04 -0.64
N ARG A 96 -9.83 -9.61 0.31
CA ARG A 96 -10.58 -8.86 1.31
C ARG A 96 -10.15 -9.26 2.71
N ALA A 97 -10.19 -8.29 3.63
CA ALA A 97 -10.03 -8.53 5.06
C ALA A 97 -10.97 -7.63 5.86
N THR A 98 -11.60 -8.18 6.89
CA THR A 98 -12.49 -7.42 7.78
C THR A 98 -11.73 -6.31 8.52
N GLU A 99 -12.35 -5.16 8.72
CA GLU A 99 -11.75 -4.08 9.51
C GLU A 99 -11.46 -4.45 10.98
N PHE A 100 -12.05 -5.55 11.46
CA PHE A 100 -11.81 -6.08 12.79
C PHE A 100 -10.55 -6.96 12.89
N ALA A 101 -9.88 -7.25 11.76
CA ALA A 101 -8.63 -7.97 11.76
C ALA A 101 -7.62 -7.20 12.65
N PRO A 102 -6.87 -7.86 13.55
CA PRO A 102 -6.11 -7.18 14.60
C PRO A 102 -5.18 -6.06 14.08
N LEU A 103 -4.43 -6.32 13.00
CA LEU A 103 -3.55 -5.32 12.41
C LEU A 103 -4.32 -4.15 11.79
N ILE A 104 -5.38 -4.43 11.04
CA ILE A 104 -6.20 -3.40 10.39
C ILE A 104 -6.84 -2.52 11.46
N ALA A 105 -7.52 -3.14 12.43
CA ALA A 105 -8.20 -2.45 13.52
C ALA A 105 -7.25 -1.57 14.35
N ARG A 106 -6.00 -2.03 14.55
CA ARG A 106 -4.95 -1.26 15.22
C ARG A 106 -4.48 -0.09 14.34
N SER A 107 -4.22 -0.32 13.06
CA SER A 107 -3.72 0.69 12.11
C SER A 107 -4.73 1.82 11.92
N MET A 108 -6.01 1.50 11.74
CA MET A 108 -7.05 2.51 11.50
C MET A 108 -7.30 3.42 12.71
N ARG A 109 -7.01 2.95 13.93
CA ARG A 109 -7.17 3.73 15.17
C ARG A 109 -5.91 4.48 15.60
N ALA A 110 -4.77 4.19 15.00
CA ALA A 110 -3.48 4.71 15.47
C ALA A 110 -3.31 6.22 15.24
N GLY A 111 -3.99 6.79 14.24
CA GLY A 111 -3.85 8.21 13.86
C GLY A 111 -2.50 8.57 13.24
N ARG A 112 -1.57 7.62 13.17
CA ARG A 112 -0.24 7.68 12.56
C ARG A 112 0.14 6.30 12.05
N SER A 113 1.21 6.21 11.27
CA SER A 113 1.74 4.90 10.87
C SER A 113 2.26 4.10 12.04
N LEU A 114 2.10 2.78 11.96
CA LEU A 114 2.67 1.81 12.89
C LEU A 114 3.91 1.20 12.24
N VAL A 115 5.01 1.19 12.98
CA VAL A 115 6.23 0.45 12.65
C VAL A 115 6.23 -0.84 13.46
N LEU A 116 6.29 -1.98 12.78
CA LEU A 116 6.15 -3.30 13.37
C LEU A 116 7.38 -4.14 13.05
N GLY A 117 8.01 -4.69 14.09
CA GLY A 117 9.08 -5.68 13.97
C GLY A 117 8.55 -7.11 14.06
N SER A 118 9.40 -8.09 13.81
CA SER A 118 9.05 -9.51 13.77
C SER A 118 8.24 -10.02 14.98
N GLY A 119 8.50 -9.49 16.18
CA GLY A 119 7.76 -9.83 17.40
C GLY A 119 6.29 -9.38 17.42
N ASP A 120 5.93 -8.38 16.62
CA ASP A 120 4.57 -7.82 16.54
C ASP A 120 3.73 -8.45 15.41
N LEU A 121 4.34 -9.27 14.55
CA LEU A 121 3.75 -9.77 13.30
C LEU A 121 3.05 -11.12 13.44
N GLY A 122 2.90 -11.65 14.66
CA GLY A 122 2.25 -12.96 14.89
C GLY A 122 0.86 -13.07 14.26
N ALA A 123 0.07 -11.98 14.29
CA ALA A 123 -1.27 -11.94 13.68
C ALA A 123 -1.26 -11.73 12.15
N LEU A 124 -0.12 -11.32 11.57
CA LEU A 124 0.01 -11.08 10.12
C LEU A 124 -0.02 -12.39 9.33
N GLY A 125 0.60 -13.44 9.88
CA GLY A 125 0.61 -14.77 9.27
C GLY A 125 -0.78 -15.40 9.16
N ASP A 126 -1.77 -14.88 9.90
CA ASP A 126 -3.16 -15.32 9.83
C ASP A 126 -4.01 -14.54 8.83
N ASP A 127 -3.52 -13.40 8.35
CA ASP A 127 -4.22 -12.57 7.39
C ASP A 127 -4.22 -13.25 6.00
N PRO A 128 -5.40 -13.52 5.41
CA PRO A 128 -5.50 -14.20 4.13
C PRO A 128 -4.78 -13.46 2.98
N ARG A 129 -4.65 -12.14 3.07
CA ARG A 129 -3.98 -11.30 2.06
C ARG A 129 -2.47 -11.59 2.06
N TRP A 130 -1.86 -11.65 3.24
CA TRP A 130 -0.43 -11.95 3.40
C TRP A 130 -0.11 -13.41 3.11
N ARG A 131 -0.99 -14.36 3.48
CA ARG A 131 -0.88 -15.76 3.09
C ARG A 131 -0.93 -15.96 1.58
N MET A 132 -1.78 -15.22 0.87
CA MET A 132 -1.87 -15.27 -0.61
C MET A 132 -0.53 -14.86 -1.25
N ILE A 133 0.09 -13.79 -0.75
CA ILE A 133 1.39 -13.29 -1.23
C ILE A 133 2.50 -14.30 -0.94
N GLY A 134 2.36 -15.11 0.11
CA GLY A 134 3.28 -16.21 0.40
C GLY A 134 4.62 -15.77 0.98
N ILE A 135 4.67 -14.59 1.61
CA ILE A 135 5.84 -14.10 2.34
C ILE A 135 5.55 -14.02 3.84
N SER A 136 6.61 -14.07 4.64
CA SER A 136 6.56 -13.90 6.09
C SER A 136 7.37 -12.65 6.48
N PRO A 137 6.74 -11.46 6.48
CA PRO A 137 7.46 -10.23 6.72
C PRO A 137 8.18 -10.21 8.07
N GLN A 138 9.35 -9.58 8.10
CA GLN A 138 10.15 -9.36 9.31
C GLN A 138 10.03 -7.91 9.81
N SER A 139 9.73 -6.98 8.90
CA SER A 139 9.44 -5.60 9.25
C SER A 139 8.29 -5.08 8.38
N VAL A 140 7.31 -4.43 9.01
CA VAL A 140 6.14 -3.87 8.33
C VAL A 140 5.87 -2.46 8.82
N ILE A 141 5.54 -1.56 7.91
CA ILE A 141 4.90 -0.29 8.24
C ILE A 141 3.48 -0.26 7.69
N THR A 142 2.54 0.22 8.49
CA THR A 142 1.14 0.36 8.07
C THR A 142 0.65 1.76 8.36
N THR A 143 -0.21 2.31 7.50
CA THR A 143 -0.87 3.58 7.74
C THR A 143 -2.33 3.54 7.32
N GLY A 144 -3.21 4.01 8.20
CA GLY A 144 -4.62 4.18 7.87
C GLY A 144 -4.81 5.40 6.97
N VAL A 145 -5.62 5.26 5.93
CA VAL A 145 -6.05 6.38 5.07
C VAL A 145 -7.41 6.83 5.58
N VAL A 146 -7.40 7.88 6.39
CA VAL A 146 -8.56 8.34 7.16
C VAL A 146 -8.73 9.85 6.95
N ALA A 147 -9.94 10.28 6.61
CA ALA A 147 -10.28 11.70 6.45
C ALA A 147 -11.56 12.02 7.22
N SER A 148 -11.56 13.08 8.01
CA SER A 148 -12.72 13.53 8.81
C SER A 148 -13.38 12.42 9.63
N GLY A 149 -12.58 11.48 10.18
CA GLY A 149 -13.06 10.33 10.95
C GLY A 149 -13.63 9.18 10.12
N ARG A 150 -13.66 9.29 8.78
CA ARG A 150 -14.09 8.24 7.86
C ARG A 150 -12.90 7.43 7.37
N TYR A 151 -13.01 6.11 7.47
CA TYR A 151 -12.06 5.16 6.88
C TYR A 151 -12.22 5.15 5.36
N LEU A 152 -11.12 5.39 4.64
CA LEU A 152 -11.06 5.38 3.18
C LEU A 152 -10.19 4.24 2.66
N GLY A 153 -9.16 3.85 3.41
CA GLY A 153 -8.27 2.79 3.01
C GLY A 153 -7.16 2.49 4.03
N LEU A 154 -6.24 1.64 3.61
CA LEU A 154 -5.08 1.21 4.37
C LEU A 154 -3.91 1.03 3.40
N ILE A 155 -2.72 1.47 3.81
CA ILE A 155 -1.48 1.19 3.11
C ILE A 155 -0.60 0.33 4.03
N GLU A 156 -0.01 -0.72 3.47
CA GLU A 156 0.90 -1.63 4.18
C GLU A 156 2.16 -1.82 3.32
N VAL A 157 3.34 -1.78 3.94
CA VAL A 157 4.63 -1.96 3.26
C VAL A 157 5.46 -2.95 4.05
N ALA A 158 6.08 -3.91 3.37
CA ALA A 158 6.84 -4.97 4.02
C ALA A 158 8.27 -5.06 3.49
N ASP A 159 9.16 -5.35 4.43
CA ASP A 159 10.57 -5.71 4.28
C ASP A 159 11.36 -4.79 3.34
N PRO A 160 12.08 -3.81 3.91
CA PRO A 160 12.98 -2.99 3.11
C PRO A 160 14.05 -3.81 2.38
N ILE A 161 14.40 -3.41 1.17
CA ILE A 161 15.33 -4.17 0.33
C ILE A 161 16.80 -4.05 0.78
N ASP A 162 17.12 -3.08 1.64
CA ASP A 162 18.44 -2.94 2.26
C ASP A 162 18.66 -3.89 3.45
N GLY A 163 17.63 -4.65 3.84
CA GLY A 163 17.66 -5.63 4.92
C GLY A 163 17.59 -5.03 6.33
N ALA A 164 17.57 -3.71 6.48
CA ALA A 164 17.37 -3.06 7.77
C ALA A 164 15.86 -2.96 8.09
N PRO A 165 15.44 -3.07 9.37
CA PRO A 165 14.05 -2.85 9.74
C PRO A 165 13.61 -1.42 9.45
N PHE A 166 12.31 -1.21 9.29
CA PHE A 166 11.74 0.14 9.25
C PHE A 166 12.00 0.88 10.57
N THR A 167 12.12 2.19 10.46
CA THR A 167 12.35 3.14 11.55
C THR A 167 11.12 4.04 11.76
N GLU A 168 11.07 4.78 12.86
CA GLU A 168 10.03 5.80 13.06
C GLU A 168 10.08 6.89 11.98
N SER A 169 11.26 7.18 11.39
CA SER A 169 11.36 8.12 10.26
C SER A 169 10.61 7.61 9.03
N ASP A 170 10.69 6.31 8.73
CA ASP A 170 9.90 5.69 7.65
C ASP A 170 8.40 5.77 7.96
N GLY A 171 8.04 5.57 9.24
CA GLY A 171 6.67 5.73 9.73
C GLY A 171 6.13 7.16 9.58
N HIS A 172 6.95 8.19 9.86
CA HIS A 172 6.55 9.58 9.66
C HIS A 172 6.32 9.91 8.18
N ALA A 173 7.22 9.44 7.31
CA ALA A 173 7.07 9.58 5.86
C ALA A 173 5.76 8.92 5.36
N LEU A 174 5.50 7.68 5.78
CA LEU A 174 4.27 6.99 5.40
C LEU A 174 3.01 7.64 6.01
N THR A 175 3.11 8.23 7.20
CA THR A 175 2.00 8.98 7.81
C THR A 175 1.63 10.17 6.95
N TYR A 176 2.63 10.95 6.51
CA TYR A 176 2.44 12.09 5.64
C TYR A 176 1.78 11.69 4.31
N ILE A 177 2.30 10.66 3.65
CA ILE A 177 1.72 10.13 2.41
C ILE A 177 0.26 9.70 2.64
N GLY A 178 -0.03 9.01 3.73
CA GLY A 178 -1.39 8.56 4.09
C GLY A 178 -2.37 9.72 4.30
N GLN A 179 -1.91 10.84 4.87
CA GLN A 179 -2.71 12.06 5.04
C GLN A 179 -3.00 12.74 3.70
N GLN A 180 -1.99 12.96 2.87
CA GLN A 180 -2.19 13.57 1.53
C GLN A 180 -3.12 12.71 0.67
N PHE A 181 -2.95 11.39 0.75
CA PHE A 181 -3.81 10.47 0.01
C PHE A 181 -5.24 10.43 0.55
N SER A 182 -5.45 10.61 1.86
CA SER A 182 -6.80 10.65 2.42
C SER A 182 -7.57 11.90 1.97
N GLU A 183 -6.90 13.05 1.90
CA GLU A 183 -7.47 14.28 1.35
C GLU A 183 -7.86 14.12 -0.13
N TYR A 184 -6.99 13.48 -0.92
CA TYR A 184 -7.26 13.15 -2.32
C TYR A 184 -8.49 12.25 -2.49
N LEU A 185 -8.57 11.16 -1.71
CA LEU A 185 -9.67 10.19 -1.78
C LEU A 185 -10.98 10.75 -1.23
N ALA A 186 -10.95 11.64 -0.23
CA ALA A 186 -12.15 12.20 0.39
C ALA A 186 -13.05 12.96 -0.60
N GLN A 187 -12.47 13.44 -1.70
CA GLN A 187 -13.15 14.23 -2.73
C GLN A 187 -13.65 13.37 -3.91
N ARG A 188 -13.49 12.04 -3.86
CA ARG A 188 -13.73 11.15 -4.99
C ARG A 188 -14.54 9.93 -4.61
N GLU A 189 -15.25 9.37 -5.58
CA GLU A 189 -15.95 8.09 -5.42
C GLU A 189 -14.96 6.93 -5.51
N ILE A 190 -15.18 5.93 -4.65
CA ILE A 190 -14.39 4.70 -4.60
C ILE A 190 -15.20 3.60 -5.28
N ASP A 191 -14.68 3.10 -6.40
CA ASP A 191 -15.25 1.97 -7.14
C ASP A 191 -14.40 0.71 -6.90
N LEU A 192 -15.03 -0.30 -6.27
CA LEU A 192 -14.39 -1.57 -5.90
C LEU A 192 -14.78 -2.73 -6.81
N SER A 193 -15.33 -2.44 -8.00
CA SER A 193 -15.67 -3.47 -8.97
C SER A 193 -14.42 -4.24 -9.40
N SER A 194 -14.54 -5.57 -9.43
CA SER A 194 -13.42 -6.46 -9.78
C SER A 194 -12.89 -6.16 -11.18
N GLU A 195 -13.76 -5.79 -12.13
CA GLU A 195 -13.34 -5.39 -13.47
C GLU A 195 -12.35 -4.23 -13.43
N ARG A 196 -12.61 -3.19 -12.63
CA ARG A 196 -11.70 -2.04 -12.51
C ARG A 196 -10.42 -2.35 -11.77
N ILE A 197 -10.50 -3.12 -10.69
CA ILE A 197 -9.33 -3.48 -9.89
C ILE A 197 -8.35 -4.33 -10.71
N LEU A 198 -8.86 -5.31 -11.46
CA LEU A 198 -8.05 -6.29 -12.19
C LEU A 198 -7.59 -5.80 -13.57
N ARG A 199 -8.17 -4.71 -14.09
CA ARG A 199 -7.83 -4.20 -15.42
C ARG A 199 -6.35 -3.78 -15.47
N PRO A 200 -5.52 -4.40 -16.34
CA PRO A 200 -4.16 -3.96 -16.55
C PRO A 200 -4.16 -2.53 -17.12
N LYS A 201 -3.30 -1.65 -16.60
CA LYS A 201 -3.08 -0.34 -17.24
C LYS A 201 -2.52 -0.54 -18.64
N LEU A 202 -3.17 0.04 -19.65
CA LEU A 202 -2.74 0.00 -21.06
C LEU A 202 -1.28 0.47 -21.26
N ALA A 203 -0.75 1.30 -20.36
CA ALA A 203 0.66 1.72 -20.38
C ALA A 203 1.65 0.57 -20.06
N GLN A 204 1.26 -0.43 -19.28
CA GLN A 204 2.07 -1.63 -19.02
C GLN A 204 1.92 -2.68 -20.13
N ALA A 205 0.80 -2.70 -20.86
CA ALA A 205 0.55 -3.65 -21.96
C ALA A 205 1.35 -3.37 -23.25
N ARG A 206 2.09 -2.25 -23.32
CA ARG A 206 2.85 -1.82 -24.51
C ARG A 206 4.37 -1.99 -24.41
N ARG A 207 4.87 -2.75 -23.45
CA ARG A 207 6.29 -3.10 -23.38
C ARG A 207 6.48 -4.62 -23.41
N ASN A 208 6.34 -5.17 -24.62
CA ASN A 208 6.95 -6.45 -25.03
C ASN A 208 8.01 -6.14 -26.08
#